data_AF-A0A0E0KD68-F1
#
_entry.id   AF-A0A0E0KD68-F1
#
_cell.length_a   1.000
_cell.length_b   1.000
_cell.length_c   1.000
_cell.angle_alpha   90.00
_cell.angle_beta   90.00
_cell.angle_gamma   90.00
#
_symmetry.space_group_name_H-M   'P 1'
#
loop_
_entity.id
_entity.type
_entity.pdbx_description
1 polymer ?
#
loop_
_entity_poly.entity_id
_entity_poly.type
_entity_poly.pdbx_seq_one_letter_code
_entity_poly.pdbx_strand_id
1 'polypeptide(L)' 'MKMLILSRTGNQVRAEVPRRVGPLWAESGAPADGYRRIHMMNNADYIFDAEEAIPQYGGARDGTRLILFQWNGD' A
#
# COMPACT_ATOMS: atom_id res chain seq x y z
N MET A 1 5.90 5.29 9.39
CA MET A 1 6.12 3.84 9.16
C MET A 1 7.31 3.67 8.19
N LYS A 2 8.31 2.83 8.48
CA LYS A 2 9.38 2.47 7.52
C LYS A 2 9.07 1.08 6.98
N MET A 3 8.60 0.98 5.73
CA MET A 3 8.52 -0.31 5.06
C MET A 3 9.91 -0.66 4.52
N LEU A 4 10.67 -1.41 5.29
CA LEU A 4 11.96 -1.96 4.88
C LEU A 4 11.67 -3.20 4.01
N ILE A 5 11.96 -3.14 2.71
CA ILE A 5 11.92 -4.32 1.86
C ILE A 5 13.13 -5.18 2.25
N LEU A 6 12.90 -6.21 3.06
CA LEU A 6 13.89 -7.22 3.38
C LEU A 6 13.91 -8.24 2.25
N SER A 7 14.97 -8.26 1.44
CA SER A 7 15.24 -9.39 0.56
C SER A 7 16.01 -10.47 1.31
N ARG A 8 15.60 -11.73 1.16
CA ARG A 8 16.27 -12.89 1.77
C ARG A 8 16.96 -13.70 0.69
N THR A 9 18.27 -13.89 0.84
CA THR A 9 19.05 -14.81 0.01
C THR A 9 19.70 -15.83 0.95
N GLY A 10 19.16 -17.04 0.98
CA GLY A 10 19.58 -18.09 1.94
C GLY A 10 19.20 -17.77 3.40
N ASN A 11 20.13 -18.01 4.34
CA ASN A 11 19.91 -17.78 5.78
C ASN A 11 20.37 -16.41 6.28
N GLN A 12 20.53 -15.44 5.38
CA GLN A 12 20.92 -14.08 5.72
C GLN A 12 19.83 -13.10 5.31
N VAL A 13 19.47 -12.19 6.23
CA VAL A 13 18.61 -11.05 5.98
C VAL A 13 19.50 -9.83 5.89
N ARG A 14 19.54 -9.15 4.74
CA ARG A 14 20.33 -7.94 4.54
C ARG A 14 19.41 -6.77 4.23
N ALA A 15 19.64 -5.65 4.91
CA ALA A 15 19.12 -4.36 4.47
C ALA A 15 20.07 -3.84 3.38
N GLU A 16 19.77 -4.14 2.12
CA GLU A 16 20.47 -3.53 1.00
C GLU A 16 19.85 -2.16 0.71
N VAL A 17 20.67 -1.11 0.62
CA VAL A 17 20.23 0.16 -0.01
C VAL A 17 20.22 -0.11 -1.51
N PRO A 18 19.06 -0.34 -2.14
CA PRO A 18 19.06 -0.83 -3.50
C PRO A 18 19.42 0.31 -4.45
N ARG A 19 20.30 0.04 -5.42
CA ARG A 19 20.66 1.00 -6.48
C ARG A 19 19.47 1.43 -7.35
N ARG A 20 18.33 0.76 -7.22
CA ARG A 20 17.00 1.20 -7.64
C ARG A 20 16.08 1.13 -6.42
N VAL A 21 15.71 2.27 -5.85
CA VAL A 21 14.71 2.32 -4.79
C VAL A 21 13.41 1.77 -5.39
N GLY A 22 12.89 0.67 -4.83
CA GLY A 22 11.51 0.24 -5.14
C GLY A 22 10.52 1.36 -4.78
N PRO A 23 9.25 1.28 -5.22
CA PRO A 23 8.26 2.29 -4.88
C PRO A 23 8.23 2.48 -3.36
N LEU A 24 8.51 3.71 -2.94
CA LEU A 24 8.37 4.12 -1.54
C LEU A 24 6.91 4.43 -1.30
N TRP A 25 6.41 4.03 -0.15
CA TRP A 25 5.02 4.23 0.25
C TRP A 25 4.96 5.10 1.49
N ALA A 26 3.94 5.94 1.56
CA ALA A 26 3.65 6.81 2.69
C ALA A 26 2.22 6.59 3.17
N GLU A 27 2.04 6.86 4.45
CA GLU A 27 0.75 6.90 5.13
C GLU A 27 0.21 8.34 5.06
N SER A 28 -1.10 8.52 4.89
CA SER A 28 -1.72 9.85 4.98
C SER A 28 -1.64 10.42 6.40
N GLY A 29 -1.68 11.75 6.49
CA GLY A 29 -1.54 12.49 7.76
C GLY A 29 -2.65 12.17 8.76
N ALA A 30 -3.78 12.88 8.66
CA ALA A 30 -4.91 12.65 9.54
C ALA A 30 -5.67 11.37 9.12
N PRO A 31 -6.11 10.55 10.09
CA PRO A 31 -7.00 9.44 9.78
C PRO A 31 -8.40 9.95 9.42
N ALA A 32 -9.04 9.30 8.45
CA ALA A 32 -10.46 9.44 8.15
C ALA A 32 -11.17 8.19 8.69
N ASP A 33 -12.19 8.37 9.52
CA ASP A 33 -12.94 7.28 10.18
C ASP A 33 -12.08 6.24 10.91
N GLY A 34 -10.92 6.67 11.44
CA GLY A 34 -9.98 5.79 12.13
C GLY A 34 -9.05 5.01 11.22
N TYR A 35 -9.18 5.15 9.89
CA TYR A 35 -8.33 4.51 8.88
C TYR A 35 -7.38 5.52 8.25
N ARG A 36 -6.30 4.99 7.65
CA ARG A 36 -5.28 5.79 6.98
C ARG A 36 -4.99 5.23 5.61
N ARG A 37 -4.82 6.12 4.64
CA ARG A 37 -4.41 5.76 3.28
C ARG A 37 -2.95 5.37 3.25
N ILE A 38 -2.62 4.34 2.46
CA ILE A 38 -1.27 4.08 2.00
C ILE A 38 -1.18 4.43 0.51
N HIS A 39 -0.22 5.28 0.14
CA HIS A 39 -0.04 5.79 -1.23
C HIS A 39 1.44 5.78 -1.63
N MET A 40 1.72 5.84 -2.94
CA MET A 40 3.10 5.94 -3.40
C MET A 40 3.66 7.34 -3.12
N MET A 41 4.91 7.43 -2.67
CA MET A 41 5.58 8.71 -2.45
C MET A 41 5.84 9.48 -3.75
N ASN A 42 6.01 8.77 -4.87
CA ASN A 42 6.26 9.39 -6.18
C ASN A 42 4.97 9.66 -6.96
N ASN A 43 3.82 9.17 -6.50
CA ASN A 43 2.52 9.43 -7.09
C ASN A 43 1.42 9.23 -6.04
N ALA A 44 0.98 10.33 -5.43
CA ALA A 44 -0.04 10.31 -4.38
C ALA A 44 -1.47 10.13 -4.92
N ASP A 45 -1.67 10.19 -6.24
CA ASP A 45 -2.98 9.99 -6.87
C ASP A 45 -3.40 8.52 -6.86
N TYR A 46 -2.48 7.61 -6.54
CA TYR A 46 -2.75 6.17 -6.51
C TYR A 46 -2.50 5.58 -5.13
N ILE A 47 -3.43 4.71 -4.72
CA ILE A 47 -3.50 4.12 -3.39
C ILE A 47 -3.63 2.62 -3.44
N PHE A 48 -3.30 1.95 -2.33
CA PHE A 48 -3.80 0.60 -2.13
C PHE A 48 -5.30 0.64 -1.84
N ASP A 49 -6.05 -0.15 -2.60
CA ASP A 49 -7.49 -0.29 -2.47
C ASP A 49 -7.90 -1.77 -2.53
N ALA A 50 -9.05 -2.09 -1.95
CA ALA A 50 -9.66 -3.40 -2.01
C ALA A 50 -10.62 -3.44 -3.21
N GLU A 51 -10.28 -4.24 -4.22
CA GLU A 51 -11.05 -4.26 -5.47
C GLU A 51 -12.51 -4.63 -5.25
N GLU A 52 -13.40 -3.77 -5.75
CA GLU A 52 -14.86 -3.94 -5.65
C GLU A 52 -15.34 -4.17 -4.20
N ALA A 53 -14.62 -3.68 -3.19
CA ALA A 53 -14.96 -3.86 -1.78
C ALA A 53 -16.14 -3.01 -1.28
N ILE A 54 -17.05 -2.63 -2.16
CA ILE A 54 -18.27 -1.90 -1.82
C ILE A 54 -19.42 -2.86 -1.53
N PRO A 55 -20.43 -2.45 -0.72
CA PRO A 55 -21.53 -3.32 -0.33
C PRO A 55 -22.27 -4.00 -1.50
N GLN A 56 -22.38 -3.30 -2.65
CA GLN A 56 -23.05 -3.81 -3.85
C GLN A 56 -22.37 -5.05 -4.44
N TYR A 57 -21.07 -5.26 -4.19
CA TYR A 57 -20.31 -6.42 -4.65
C TYR A 57 -19.96 -7.39 -3.50
N GLY A 58 -20.61 -7.23 -2.34
CA GLY A 58 -20.44 -8.09 -1.17
C GLY A 58 -19.35 -7.61 -0.19
N GLY A 59 -18.76 -6.43 -0.42
CA GLY A 59 -17.75 -5.85 0.47
C GLY A 59 -16.39 -6.56 0.41
N ALA A 60 -15.44 -6.04 1.19
CA ALA A 60 -14.15 -6.71 1.40
C ALA A 60 -14.36 -8.06 2.11
N ARG A 61 -13.67 -9.09 1.62
CA ARG A 61 -13.71 -10.46 2.15
C ARG A 61 -12.37 -11.16 1.93
N ASP A 62 -12.18 -12.30 2.57
CA ASP A 62 -10.99 -13.13 2.35
C ASP A 62 -10.85 -13.46 0.87
N GLY A 63 -9.66 -13.16 0.32
CA GLY A 63 -9.37 -13.29 -1.11
C GLY A 63 -9.70 -12.06 -1.97
N THR A 64 -10.26 -10.98 -1.41
CA THR A 64 -10.39 -9.71 -2.13
C THR A 64 -9.00 -9.22 -2.56
N ARG A 65 -8.87 -8.86 -3.85
CA ARG A 65 -7.60 -8.40 -4.42
C ARG A 65 -7.25 -7.02 -3.89
N LEU A 66 -5.99 -6.85 -3.47
CA LEU A 66 -5.40 -5.54 -3.25
C LEU A 66 -4.95 -4.99 -4.61
N ILE A 67 -5.48 -3.84 -5.00
CA ILE A 67 -5.16 -3.18 -6.27
C ILE A 67 -4.53 -1.81 -6.03
N LEU A 68 -3.93 -1.27 -7.08
CA LEU A 68 -3.57 0.14 -7.16
C LEU A 68 -4.73 0.87 -7.83
N PHE A 69 -5.37 1.79 -7.13
CA PHE A 69 -6.53 2.52 -7.62
C PHE A 69 -6.32 4.02 -7.56
N GLN A 70 -6.87 4.74 -8.53
CA GLN A 70 -6.81 6.20 -8.53
C GLN A 70 -7.72 6.74 -7.43
N TRP A 71 -7.15 7.53 -6.52
CA TRP A 71 -7.89 8.20 -5.47
C TRP A 71 -8.97 9.10 -6.07
N ASN A 72 -10.21 8.91 -5.60
CA ASN A 72 -11.39 9.60 -6.10
C ASN A 72 -11.89 10.75 -5.21
N GLY A 73 -11.21 11.06 -4.10
CA GLY A 73 -11.60 12.11 -3.17
C GLY A 73 -12.06 11.58 -1.82
N ASP A 74 -12.29 12.49 -0.88
CA ASP A 74 -13.11 12.25 0.31
C ASP A 74 -14.59 12.53 -0.02
#